data_AF-A0A5J9TWH5-F1
#
_entry.id   AF-A0A5J9TWH5-F1
#
_cell.length_a   1.000
_cell.length_b   1.000
_cell.length_c   1.000
_cell.angle_alpha   90.00
_cell.angle_beta   90.00
_cell.angle_gamma   90.00
#
_symmetry.space_group_name_H-M   'P 1'
#
loop_
_entity.id
_entity.type
_entity.pdbx_description
1 polymer ?
#
loop_
_entity_poly.entity_id
_entity_poly.type
_entity_poly.pdbx_seq_one_letter_code
_entity_poly.pdbx_strand_id
1 'polypeptide(L)'
;MARQDASASGVDFHLPDEILAVIPTDPYEQLDVARKITSMAISSRVSRLEAEVASLRRDLADRDRSEADLRARLAETEARLLAALDENGKLAKERDSLAATAKKLARNLAKLEAFKKQLMKSLSEDNLLQLPETGQDHDTEDNLIARVPPWKDEVSSSHTSSEASSRSTMTESTHGGGRPRIDGKEFFRQARTRLSYEQFGAFLANIKDFNAQKQSREDTLSKAEEIFGTEHKDLYISFQNMLNRNQP
;
A
#
# COMPACT_ATOMS: atom_id res chain seq x y z
N MET A 1 -67.71 11.38 -57.90
CA MET A 1 -66.75 10.26 -57.84
C MET A 1 -65.36 10.84 -58.02
N ALA A 2 -64.57 10.82 -56.95
CA ALA A 2 -63.22 11.37 -56.88
C ALA A 2 -62.26 10.51 -57.70
N ARG A 3 -61.41 11.14 -58.52
CA ARG A 3 -60.18 10.55 -59.01
C ARG A 3 -59.05 11.09 -58.13
N GLN A 4 -58.45 10.20 -57.36
CA GLN A 4 -57.27 10.49 -56.55
C GLN A 4 -56.06 10.59 -57.47
N ASP A 5 -55.45 11.77 -57.50
CA ASP A 5 -54.07 11.94 -57.97
C ASP A 5 -53.13 11.28 -56.96
N ALA A 6 -52.46 10.22 -57.39
CA ALA A 6 -51.35 9.63 -56.65
C ALA A 6 -50.14 10.56 -56.79
N SER A 7 -49.96 11.43 -55.80
CA SER A 7 -48.73 12.20 -55.59
C SER A 7 -47.61 11.24 -55.20
N ALA A 8 -46.92 10.71 -56.22
CA ALA A 8 -45.61 10.12 -56.02
C ALA A 8 -44.66 11.25 -55.63
N SER A 9 -44.37 11.35 -54.33
CA SER A 9 -43.29 12.14 -53.75
C SER A 9 -41.94 11.57 -54.22
N GLY A 10 -41.65 11.78 -55.51
CA GLY A 10 -40.35 11.51 -56.10
C GLY A 10 -39.39 12.57 -55.62
N VAL A 11 -38.38 12.16 -54.86
CA VAL A 11 -37.17 12.96 -54.68
C VAL A 11 -36.61 13.14 -56.08
N ASP A 12 -36.66 14.35 -56.64
CA ASP A 12 -36.13 14.64 -57.97
C ASP A 12 -34.65 14.28 -58.00
N PHE A 13 -34.33 13.12 -58.55
CA PHE A 13 -32.98 12.60 -58.62
C PHE A 13 -32.32 13.20 -59.87
N HIS A 14 -31.89 14.45 -59.72
CA HIS A 14 -31.18 15.15 -60.79
C HIS A 14 -29.70 14.72 -60.79
N LEU A 15 -29.30 13.98 -61.82
CA LEU A 15 -27.90 13.66 -62.07
C LEU A 15 -27.23 14.87 -62.76
N PRO A 16 -26.04 15.29 -62.30
CA PRO A 16 -25.27 16.34 -62.96
C PRO A 16 -24.98 16.02 -64.43
N ASP A 17 -24.95 17.04 -65.29
CA ASP A 17 -24.68 16.91 -66.73
C ASP A 17 -23.36 16.19 -67.01
N GLU A 18 -22.36 16.36 -66.14
CA GLU A 18 -21.07 15.68 -66.26
C GLU A 18 -21.21 14.17 -66.13
N ILE A 19 -22.12 13.67 -65.29
CA ILE A 19 -22.36 12.23 -65.11
C ILE A 19 -23.21 11.69 -66.25
N LEU A 20 -24.23 12.45 -66.69
CA LEU A 20 -25.05 12.08 -67.86
C LEU A 20 -24.21 11.94 -69.13
N ALA A 21 -23.14 12.73 -69.28
CA ALA A 21 -22.23 12.65 -70.41
C ALA A 21 -21.37 11.36 -70.44
N VAL A 22 -21.16 10.69 -69.30
CA VAL A 22 -20.34 9.46 -69.20
C VAL A 22 -21.16 8.19 -69.01
N ILE A 23 -22.44 8.31 -68.64
CA ILE A 23 -23.33 7.16 -68.53
C ILE A 23 -23.64 6.64 -69.94
N PRO A 24 -23.51 5.32 -70.20
CA PRO A 24 -23.88 4.73 -71.48
C PRO A 24 -25.32 5.06 -71.85
N THR A 25 -25.61 5.34 -73.11
CA THR A 25 -26.98 5.64 -73.56
C THR A 25 -27.81 4.37 -73.75
N ASP A 26 -27.16 3.22 -73.97
CA ASP A 26 -27.82 1.92 -74.09
C ASP A 26 -28.28 1.39 -72.72
N PRO A 27 -29.57 1.02 -72.55
CA PRO A 27 -30.09 0.55 -71.27
C PRO A 27 -29.43 -0.71 -70.70
N TYR A 28 -28.93 -1.62 -71.56
CA TYR A 28 -28.28 -2.84 -71.09
C TYR A 28 -26.86 -2.55 -70.61
N GLU A 29 -26.12 -1.68 -71.30
CA GLU A 29 -24.80 -1.21 -70.85
C GLU A 29 -24.88 -0.44 -69.52
N GLN A 30 -25.94 0.35 -69.30
CA GLN A 30 -26.17 1.01 -68.00
C GLN A 30 -26.34 0.00 -66.86
N LEU A 31 -27.08 -1.08 -67.09
CA LEU A 31 -27.24 -2.16 -66.11
C LEU A 31 -25.91 -2.85 -65.79
N ASP A 32 -25.04 -3.02 -66.78
CA ASP A 32 -23.72 -3.60 -66.57
C ASP A 32 -22.82 -2.67 -65.74
N VAL A 33 -22.86 -1.36 -65.98
CA VAL A 33 -22.17 -0.37 -65.14
C VAL A 33 -22.73 -0.38 -63.71
N ALA A 34 -24.06 -0.39 -63.54
CA ALA A 34 -24.69 -0.44 -62.22
C ALA A 34 -24.31 -1.73 -61.46
N ARG A 35 -24.29 -2.87 -62.14
CA ARG A 35 -23.85 -4.17 -61.59
C ARG A 35 -22.39 -4.09 -61.17
N LYS A 36 -21.51 -3.49 -61.98
CA LYS A 36 -20.09 -3.32 -61.68
C LYS A 36 -19.88 -2.42 -60.46
N ILE A 37 -20.56 -1.29 -60.38
CA ILE A 37 -20.51 -0.38 -59.22
C ILE A 37 -20.94 -1.12 -57.96
N THR A 38 -22.07 -1.84 -58.02
CA THR A 38 -22.59 -2.61 -56.88
C THR A 38 -21.63 -3.72 -56.47
N SER A 39 -21.07 -4.45 -57.43
CA SER A 39 -20.06 -5.49 -57.18
C SER A 39 -18.82 -4.92 -56.52
N MET A 40 -18.28 -3.80 -57.01
CA MET A 40 -17.13 -3.12 -56.40
C MET A 40 -17.44 -2.63 -54.99
N ALA A 41 -18.63 -2.06 -54.74
CA ALA A 41 -19.04 -1.60 -53.43
C ALA A 41 -19.14 -2.75 -52.42
N ILE A 42 -19.73 -3.88 -52.84
CA ILE A 42 -19.82 -5.09 -52.02
C ILE A 42 -18.43 -5.66 -51.75
N SER A 43 -17.61 -5.86 -52.78
CA SER A 43 -16.25 -6.37 -52.64
C SER A 43 -15.39 -5.50 -51.73
N SER A 44 -15.46 -4.17 -51.88
CA SER A 44 -14.77 -3.23 -50.99
C SER A 44 -15.23 -3.35 -49.54
N ARG A 45 -16.55 -3.51 -49.30
CA ARG A 45 -17.08 -3.70 -47.94
C ARG A 45 -16.66 -5.04 -47.36
N VAL A 46 -16.68 -6.11 -48.16
CA VAL A 46 -16.24 -7.45 -47.75
C VAL A 46 -14.76 -7.41 -47.36
N SER A 47 -13.89 -6.84 -48.20
CA SER A 47 -12.45 -6.74 -47.88
C SER A 47 -12.17 -5.94 -46.61
N ARG A 48 -12.92 -4.86 -46.35
CA ARG A 48 -12.80 -4.11 -45.09
C ARG A 48 -13.20 -4.96 -43.87
N LEU A 49 -14.34 -5.63 -43.94
CA LEU A 49 -14.82 -6.49 -42.86
C LEU A 49 -13.87 -7.67 -42.61
N GLU A 50 -13.33 -8.27 -43.67
CA GLU A 50 -12.33 -9.35 -43.56
C GLU A 50 -11.06 -8.86 -42.86
N ALA A 51 -10.58 -7.66 -43.19
CA ALA A 51 -9.41 -7.06 -42.53
C ALA A 51 -9.69 -6.76 -41.04
N GLU A 52 -10.88 -6.26 -40.72
CA GLU A 52 -11.30 -6.00 -39.34
C GLU A 52 -11.40 -7.30 -38.53
N VAL A 53 -12.04 -8.34 -39.08
CA VAL A 53 -12.10 -9.67 -38.44
C VAL A 53 -10.70 -10.25 -38.24
N ALA A 54 -9.80 -10.10 -39.21
CA ALA A 54 -8.41 -10.54 -39.06
C ALA A 54 -7.69 -9.76 -37.95
N SER A 55 -7.99 -8.47 -37.77
CA SER A 55 -7.44 -7.67 -36.67
C SER A 55 -7.97 -8.11 -35.32
N LEU A 56 -9.29 -8.23 -35.18
CA LEU A 56 -9.93 -8.67 -33.94
C LEU A 56 -9.44 -10.05 -33.51
N ARG A 57 -9.20 -10.97 -34.46
CA ARG A 57 -8.62 -12.29 -34.17
C ARG A 57 -7.18 -12.20 -33.64
N ARG A 58 -6.36 -11.30 -34.18
CA ARG A 58 -4.99 -11.06 -33.68
C ARG A 58 -5.03 -10.50 -32.26
N ASP A 59 -5.88 -9.49 -32.04
CA ASP A 59 -6.02 -8.84 -30.73
C ASP A 59 -6.52 -9.84 -29.67
N LEU A 60 -7.49 -10.70 -30.02
CA LEU A 60 -7.96 -11.76 -29.14
C LEU A 60 -6.84 -12.75 -28.79
N ALA A 61 -6.04 -13.19 -29.76
CA ALA A 61 -4.91 -14.07 -29.51
C ALA A 61 -3.82 -13.41 -28.62
N ASP A 62 -3.59 -12.11 -28.77
CA ASP A 62 -2.70 -11.34 -27.89
C ASP A 62 -3.24 -11.24 -26.46
N ARG A 63 -4.55 -11.02 -26.32
CA ARG A 63 -5.22 -11.03 -25.00
C ARG A 63 -5.11 -12.40 -24.35
N ASP A 64 -5.40 -13.49 -25.07
CA ASP A 64 -5.29 -14.86 -24.56
C ASP A 64 -3.86 -15.18 -24.08
N ARG A 65 -2.84 -14.74 -24.83
CA ARG A 65 -1.43 -14.85 -24.41
C ARG A 65 -1.17 -14.10 -23.10
N SER A 66 -1.63 -12.85 -22.99
CA SER A 66 -1.44 -12.05 -21.78
C SER A 66 -2.16 -12.64 -20.57
N GLU A 67 -3.36 -13.20 -20.78
CA GLU A 67 -4.15 -13.86 -19.75
C GLU A 67 -3.46 -15.14 -19.25
N ALA A 68 -2.86 -15.92 -20.16
CA ALA A 68 -2.08 -17.10 -19.81
C ALA A 68 -0.83 -16.74 -18.97
N ASP A 69 -0.09 -15.67 -19.34
CA ASP A 69 1.07 -15.21 -18.56
C ASP A 69 0.67 -14.74 -17.16
N LEU A 70 -0.41 -13.96 -17.04
CA LEU A 70 -0.93 -13.50 -15.75
C LEU A 70 -1.37 -14.67 -14.87
N ARG A 71 -2.06 -15.67 -15.43
CA ARG A 71 -2.43 -16.89 -14.69
C ARG A 71 -1.20 -17.65 -14.20
N ALA A 72 -0.17 -17.78 -15.03
CA ALA A 72 1.08 -18.45 -14.64
C ALA A 72 1.77 -17.73 -13.48
N ARG A 73 1.87 -16.39 -13.55
CA ARG A 73 2.44 -15.57 -12.46
C ARG A 73 1.64 -15.68 -11.17
N LEU A 74 0.30 -15.66 -11.27
CA LEU A 74 -0.57 -15.82 -10.11
C LEU A 74 -0.30 -17.16 -9.43
N ALA A 75 -0.32 -18.27 -10.19
CA ALA A 75 -0.05 -19.61 -9.67
C ALA A 75 1.35 -19.72 -9.02
N GLU A 76 2.37 -19.10 -9.63
CA GLU A 76 3.71 -19.04 -9.05
C GLU A 76 3.74 -18.28 -7.71
N THR A 77 3.08 -17.12 -7.64
CA THR A 77 3.02 -16.33 -6.40
C THR A 77 2.23 -17.04 -5.30
N GLU A 78 1.14 -17.74 -5.64
CA GLU A 78 0.36 -18.55 -4.71
C GLU A 78 1.20 -19.71 -4.17
N ALA A 79 1.96 -20.41 -5.03
CA ALA A 79 2.84 -21.48 -4.60
C ALA A 79 3.95 -20.98 -3.65
N ARG A 80 4.56 -19.82 -3.97
CA ARG A 80 5.56 -19.18 -3.08
C ARG A 80 4.96 -18.77 -1.74
N LEU A 81 3.73 -18.23 -1.73
CA LEU A 81 3.03 -17.86 -0.50
C LEU A 81 2.76 -19.09 0.38
N LEU A 82 2.25 -20.18 -0.21
CA LEU A 82 2.01 -21.42 0.53
C LEU A 82 3.29 -22.00 1.12
N ALA A 83 4.40 -22.00 0.37
CA ALA A 83 5.70 -22.43 0.88
C ALA A 83 6.18 -21.58 2.06
N ALA A 84 6.06 -20.25 1.96
CA ALA A 84 6.43 -19.34 3.03
C ALA A 84 5.56 -19.51 4.29
N LEU A 85 4.27 -19.81 4.14
CA LEU A 85 3.38 -20.10 5.26
C LEU A 85 3.75 -21.41 5.98
N ASP A 86 4.11 -22.46 5.23
CA ASP A 86 4.59 -23.72 5.81
C ASP A 86 5.91 -23.52 6.58
N GLU A 87 6.86 -22.79 5.99
CA GLU A 87 8.13 -22.45 6.65
C GLU A 87 7.91 -21.63 7.92
N ASN A 88 7.03 -20.62 7.87
CA ASN A 88 6.67 -19.84 9.06
C ASN A 88 6.03 -20.72 10.15
N GLY A 89 5.21 -21.70 9.75
CA GLY A 89 4.66 -22.70 10.66
C GLY A 89 5.74 -23.56 11.35
N LYS A 90 6.79 -23.94 10.61
CA LYS A 90 7.95 -24.66 11.17
C LYS A 90 8.75 -23.78 12.12
N LEU A 91 9.07 -22.56 11.70
CA LEU A 91 9.80 -21.57 12.52
C LEU A 91 9.04 -21.23 13.80
N ALA A 92 7.71 -21.15 13.76
CA ALA A 92 6.90 -20.93 14.95
C ALA A 92 7.03 -22.08 15.96
N LYS A 93 7.02 -23.34 15.49
CA LYS A 93 7.24 -24.51 16.35
C LYS A 93 8.65 -24.52 16.94
N GLU A 94 9.66 -24.19 16.14
CA GLU A 94 11.04 -24.07 16.61
C GLU A 94 11.18 -22.98 17.68
N ARG A 95 10.62 -21.79 17.43
CA ARG A 95 10.55 -20.68 18.40
C ARG A 95 9.93 -21.14 19.71
N ASP A 96 8.80 -21.85 19.67
CA ASP A 96 8.11 -22.31 20.88
C ASP A 96 8.95 -23.33 21.67
N SER A 97 9.64 -24.23 20.96
CA SER A 97 10.55 -25.18 21.59
C SER A 97 11.75 -24.48 22.25
N LEU A 98 12.37 -23.51 21.56
CA LEU A 98 13.45 -22.66 22.09
C LEU A 98 12.99 -21.82 23.28
N ALA A 99 11.78 -21.26 23.23
CA ALA A 99 11.21 -20.52 24.35
C ALA A 99 11.00 -21.42 25.58
N ALA A 100 10.58 -22.67 25.37
CA ALA A 100 10.43 -23.64 26.45
C ALA A 100 11.79 -24.02 27.08
N THR A 101 12.84 -24.22 26.27
CA THR A 101 14.19 -24.49 26.79
C THR A 101 14.77 -23.28 27.52
N ALA A 102 14.61 -22.06 26.99
CA ALA A 102 15.04 -20.83 27.64
C ALA A 102 14.36 -20.65 29.02
N LYS A 103 13.03 -20.89 29.10
CA LYS A 103 12.31 -20.88 30.39
C LYS A 103 12.83 -21.94 31.36
N LYS A 104 13.19 -23.12 30.89
CA LYS A 104 13.77 -24.18 31.74
C LYS A 104 15.14 -23.77 32.28
N LEU A 105 16.00 -23.23 31.43
CA LEU A 105 17.33 -22.74 31.82
C LEU A 105 17.23 -21.58 32.80
N ALA A 106 16.33 -20.61 32.58
CA ALA A 106 16.09 -19.51 33.50
C ALA A 106 15.68 -19.99 34.91
N ARG A 107 14.80 -21.00 35.00
CA ARG A 107 14.44 -21.61 36.29
C ARG A 107 15.63 -22.32 36.95
N ASN A 108 16.45 -23.03 36.18
CA ASN A 108 17.64 -23.70 36.72
C ASN A 108 18.68 -22.68 37.22
N LEU A 109 18.86 -21.58 36.50
CA LEU A 109 19.74 -20.48 36.90
C LEU A 109 19.25 -19.88 38.22
N ALA A 110 17.96 -19.56 38.35
CA ALA A 110 17.39 -19.04 39.58
C ALA A 110 17.59 -20.00 40.77
N LYS A 111 17.45 -21.31 40.55
CA LYS A 111 17.76 -22.33 41.57
C LYS A 111 19.25 -22.33 41.95
N LEU A 112 20.15 -22.22 40.97
CA LEU A 112 21.59 -22.19 41.21
C LEU A 112 22.01 -20.92 41.96
N GLU A 113 21.42 -19.77 41.64
CA GLU A 113 21.62 -18.52 42.37
C GLU A 113 21.12 -18.62 43.80
N ALA A 114 19.94 -19.21 44.02
CA ALA A 114 19.41 -19.45 45.36
C ALA A 114 20.34 -20.37 46.17
N PHE A 115 20.83 -21.45 45.56
CA PHE A 115 21.80 -22.36 46.19
C PHE A 115 23.11 -21.65 46.52
N LYS A 116 23.66 -20.86 45.59
CA LYS A 116 24.86 -20.05 45.81
C LYS A 116 24.68 -19.08 46.98
N LYS A 117 23.56 -18.36 47.03
CA LYS A 117 23.24 -17.44 48.13
C LYS A 117 23.17 -18.19 49.47
N GLN A 118 22.50 -19.34 49.50
CA GLN A 118 22.40 -20.17 50.70
C GLN A 118 23.76 -20.69 51.17
N LEU A 119 24.61 -21.14 50.24
CA LEU A 119 25.96 -21.61 50.56
C LEU A 119 26.83 -20.49 51.11
N MET A 120 26.82 -19.32 50.47
CA MET A 120 27.54 -18.14 50.96
C MET A 120 27.05 -17.69 52.34
N LYS A 121 25.74 -17.81 52.61
CA LYS A 121 25.15 -17.55 53.92
C LYS A 121 25.64 -18.56 54.97
N SER A 122 25.63 -19.85 54.69
CA SER A 122 26.14 -20.87 55.62
C SER A 122 27.62 -20.66 55.95
N LEU A 123 28.45 -20.35 54.94
CA LEU A 123 29.87 -20.08 55.13
C LEU A 123 30.15 -18.80 55.92
N SER A 124 29.27 -17.80 55.82
CA SER A 124 29.37 -16.59 56.62
C SER A 124 28.81 -16.77 58.03
N GLU A 125 27.76 -17.58 58.22
CA GLU A 125 27.25 -17.99 59.54
C GLU A 125 28.29 -18.82 60.31
N ASP A 126 29.00 -19.75 59.66
CA ASP A 126 30.12 -20.48 60.27
C ASP A 126 31.30 -19.56 60.65
N ASN A 127 31.51 -18.48 59.91
CA ASN A 127 32.53 -17.47 60.23
C ASN A 127 32.04 -16.45 61.30
N LEU A 128 30.72 -16.25 61.40
CA LEU A 128 30.07 -15.39 62.41
C LEU A 128 29.93 -16.08 63.77
N LEU A 129 29.98 -17.41 63.83
CA LEU A 129 30.03 -18.15 65.09
C LEU A 129 31.41 -18.06 65.79
N GLN A 130 32.39 -17.36 65.21
CA GLN A 130 33.74 -17.22 65.76
C GLN A 130 34.05 -15.85 66.37
N LEU A 131 33.13 -14.88 66.45
CA LEU A 131 33.37 -13.60 67.15
C LEU A 131 32.12 -13.07 67.86
N PRO A 132 32.18 -12.83 69.20
CA PRO A 132 31.23 -11.95 69.84
C PRO A 132 31.66 -10.48 69.65
N GLU A 133 30.69 -9.65 69.27
CA GLU A 133 30.41 -8.33 69.85
C GLU A 133 31.60 -7.42 70.17
N THR A 134 31.80 -6.40 69.32
CA THR A 134 32.17 -5.02 69.67
C THR A 134 31.98 -4.22 68.38
N GLY A 135 31.11 -3.23 68.28
CA GLY A 135 31.21 -1.93 68.95
C GLY A 135 31.87 -0.92 68.00
N GLN A 136 31.25 0.26 67.84
CA GLN A 136 31.74 1.50 67.19
C GLN A 136 31.48 1.72 65.69
N ASP A 137 30.44 2.54 65.44
CA ASP A 137 30.54 3.92 64.92
C ASP A 137 31.69 4.26 63.96
N HIS A 138 31.33 4.61 62.72
CA HIS A 138 31.94 5.75 62.02
C HIS A 138 31.02 6.26 60.89
N ASP A 139 30.40 7.42 61.11
CA ASP A 139 29.87 8.30 60.07
C ASP A 139 31.03 8.82 59.21
N THR A 140 30.96 8.81 57.88
CA THR A 140 31.24 10.01 57.03
C THR A 140 30.90 9.78 55.56
N GLU A 141 30.37 10.84 54.98
CA GLU A 141 29.98 11.12 53.59
C GLU A 141 31.12 10.96 52.56
N ASP A 142 30.81 10.67 51.29
CA ASP A 142 30.77 11.70 50.22
C ASP A 142 30.80 11.12 48.79
N ASN A 143 30.04 11.79 47.93
CA ASN A 143 30.15 12.02 46.48
C ASN A 143 30.41 10.93 45.41
N LEU A 144 29.39 10.86 44.52
CA LEU A 144 29.40 11.03 43.05
C LEU A 144 30.29 10.13 42.16
N ILE A 145 29.67 9.50 41.15
CA ILE A 145 29.78 9.84 39.71
C ILE A 145 29.15 8.73 38.84
N ALA A 146 28.18 9.16 38.01
CA ALA A 146 27.83 8.73 36.65
C ALA A 146 27.48 7.26 36.28
N ARG A 147 26.38 7.18 35.50
CA ARG A 147 26.32 6.72 34.09
C ARG A 147 25.38 5.52 33.80
N VAL A 148 24.14 5.88 33.43
CA VAL A 148 23.30 5.34 32.34
C VAL A 148 22.66 3.93 32.48
N PRO A 149 21.38 3.75 32.06
CA PRO A 149 20.54 2.59 32.40
C PRO A 149 20.48 1.51 31.32
N PRO A 150 20.12 0.25 31.66
CA PRO A 150 19.90 -0.79 30.67
C PRO A 150 18.43 -1.29 30.59
N TRP A 151 17.74 -0.90 29.50
CA TRP A 151 16.80 -1.66 28.65
C TRP A 151 15.75 -2.63 29.26
N LYS A 152 14.47 -2.35 28.90
CA LYS A 152 13.37 -3.31 28.54
C LYS A 152 12.76 -4.17 29.66
N ASP A 153 11.48 -4.55 29.64
CA ASP A 153 10.30 -4.24 28.82
C ASP A 153 9.08 -4.68 29.66
N GLU A 154 7.95 -4.02 29.41
CA GLU A 154 6.61 -4.43 29.81
C GLU A 154 6.27 -5.86 29.36
N VAL A 155 5.55 -6.57 30.21
CA VAL A 155 4.56 -7.56 29.80
C VAL A 155 3.44 -7.56 30.83
N SER A 156 2.42 -6.73 30.60
CA SER A 156 1.13 -6.91 31.24
C SER A 156 0.18 -7.58 30.25
N SER A 157 -0.33 -8.71 30.71
CA SER A 157 -1.27 -9.60 30.05
C SER A 157 -2.59 -8.90 29.74
N SER A 158 -3.16 -9.31 28.61
CA SER A 158 -4.50 -9.15 28.08
C SER A 158 -5.61 -9.22 29.15
N HIS A 159 -6.79 -8.61 28.90
CA HIS A 159 -8.11 -9.26 28.76
C HIS A 159 -9.25 -8.22 28.64
N THR A 160 -10.07 -8.41 27.60
CA THR A 160 -11.53 -8.13 27.47
C THR A 160 -12.08 -6.69 27.39
N SER A 161 -12.33 -6.29 26.15
CA SER A 161 -13.54 -5.68 25.54
C SER A 161 -14.64 -5.00 26.37
N SER A 162 -14.97 -3.80 25.87
CA SER A 162 -16.29 -3.15 25.71
C SER A 162 -17.01 -2.58 26.93
N GLU A 163 -17.14 -1.24 26.98
CA GLU A 163 -18.42 -0.52 26.71
C GLU A 163 -18.28 1.01 26.90
N ALA A 164 -19.23 1.74 26.30
CA ALA A 164 -19.56 3.16 26.46
C ALA A 164 -18.73 4.20 25.67
N SER A 165 -19.23 4.49 24.46
CA SER A 165 -19.08 5.78 23.80
C SER A 165 -20.06 6.78 24.41
N SER A 166 -19.58 7.95 24.84
CA SER A 166 -20.21 9.29 24.68
C SER A 166 -19.73 10.26 25.77
N ARG A 167 -18.80 11.17 25.44
CA ARG A 167 -18.83 12.55 25.93
C ARG A 167 -17.82 13.44 25.21
N SER A 168 -18.35 14.32 24.36
CA SER A 168 -17.67 15.55 23.96
C SER A 168 -17.40 16.42 25.17
N THR A 169 -16.20 16.98 25.30
CA THR A 169 -15.96 18.27 25.95
C THR A 169 -14.73 18.93 25.34
N MET A 170 -14.96 20.12 24.80
CA MET A 170 -13.98 21.16 24.52
C MET A 170 -13.02 21.33 25.70
N THR A 171 -11.72 21.47 25.41
CA THR A 171 -10.80 22.20 26.29
C THR A 171 -9.88 23.07 25.44
N GLU A 172 -10.12 24.37 25.58
CA GLU A 172 -9.26 25.44 25.13
C GLU A 172 -8.05 25.58 26.09
N SER A 173 -6.89 25.95 25.50
CA SER A 173 -5.79 26.76 26.05
C SER A 173 -5.15 26.34 27.39
N THR A 174 -3.84 26.15 27.49
CA THR A 174 -2.79 27.20 27.41
C THR A 174 -1.42 26.53 27.59
N HIS A 175 -0.35 27.04 26.93
CA HIS A 175 1.01 27.32 27.43
C HIS A 175 2.09 27.21 26.34
N GLY A 176 2.79 28.33 26.09
CA GLY A 176 4.20 28.34 25.70
C GLY A 176 4.48 28.70 24.24
N GLY A 177 4.88 29.95 24.01
CA GLY A 177 5.37 30.45 22.73
C GLY A 177 6.55 29.64 22.19
N GLY A 178 6.35 29.06 21.02
CA GLY A 178 7.33 28.33 20.25
C GLY A 178 6.61 27.79 19.03
N ARG A 179 7.05 28.18 17.83
CA ARG A 179 6.47 27.81 16.52
C ARG A 179 5.88 26.40 16.55
N PRO A 180 4.64 26.18 16.05
CA PRO A 180 3.93 24.92 16.22
C PRO A 180 4.85 23.76 15.84
N ARG A 181 5.24 22.96 16.83
CA ARG A 181 5.83 21.65 16.57
C ARG A 181 4.71 20.87 15.86
N ILE A 182 4.84 20.73 14.55
CA ILE A 182 3.94 19.89 13.75
C ILE A 182 4.09 18.49 14.35
N ASP A 183 3.07 18.05 15.08
CA ASP A 183 3.06 16.72 15.66
C ASP A 183 2.93 15.73 14.50
N GLY A 184 4.00 14.98 14.24
CA GLY A 184 4.03 13.99 13.16
C GLY A 184 2.86 13.01 13.29
N LYS A 185 2.48 12.64 14.52
CA LYS A 185 1.33 11.75 14.77
C LYS A 185 0.02 12.40 14.35
N GLU A 186 -0.15 13.67 14.66
CA GLU A 186 -1.34 14.43 14.29
C GLU A 186 -1.42 14.68 12.78
N PHE A 187 -0.29 14.93 12.12
CA PHE A 187 -0.22 15.01 10.67
C PHE A 187 -0.69 13.70 10.01
N PHE A 188 -0.19 12.54 10.44
CA PHE A 188 -0.62 11.26 9.86
C PHE A 188 -2.10 10.97 10.13
N ARG A 189 -2.62 11.40 11.29
CA ARG A 189 -4.05 11.32 11.60
C ARG A 189 -4.87 12.16 10.62
N GLN A 190 -4.49 13.42 10.40
CA GLN A 190 -5.16 14.32 9.47
C GLN A 190 -5.08 13.84 8.03
N ALA A 191 -3.88 13.41 7.59
CA ALA A 191 -3.67 12.85 6.26
C ALA A 191 -4.56 11.63 6.02
N ARG A 192 -4.67 10.70 6.97
CA ARG A 192 -5.55 9.53 6.86
C ARG A 192 -7.03 9.89 6.75
N THR A 193 -7.48 10.94 7.45
CA THR A 193 -8.89 11.35 7.43
C THR A 193 -9.28 12.15 6.18
N ARG A 194 -8.31 12.80 5.53
CA ARG A 194 -8.56 13.70 4.40
C ARG A 194 -8.27 13.07 3.04
N LEU A 195 -7.27 12.21 2.97
CA LEU A 195 -6.87 11.55 1.73
C LEU A 195 -7.72 10.31 1.47
N SER A 196 -7.91 9.99 0.19
CA SER A 196 -8.50 8.71 -0.19
C SER A 196 -7.59 7.54 0.24
N TYR A 197 -8.16 6.34 0.30
CA TYR A 197 -7.40 5.14 0.66
C TYR A 197 -6.20 4.92 -0.27
N GLU A 198 -6.37 5.16 -1.57
CA GLU A 198 -5.30 5.04 -2.57
C GLU A 198 -4.24 6.13 -2.41
N GLN A 199 -4.65 7.39 -2.21
CA GLN A 199 -3.71 8.50 -1.97
C GLN A 199 -2.90 8.30 -0.69
N PHE A 200 -3.56 7.94 0.42
CA PHE A 200 -2.87 7.68 1.68
C PHE A 200 -1.93 6.48 1.60
N GLY A 201 -2.33 5.42 0.89
CA GLY A 201 -1.48 4.26 0.62
C GLY A 201 -0.24 4.61 -0.20
N ALA A 202 -0.41 5.37 -1.28
CA ALA A 202 0.69 5.89 -2.10
C ALA A 202 1.65 6.77 -1.28
N PHE A 203 1.10 7.60 -0.39
CA PHE A 203 1.90 8.45 0.49
C PHE A 203 2.76 7.65 1.48
N LEU A 204 2.22 6.59 2.08
CA LEU A 204 2.99 5.71 2.96
C LEU A 204 4.08 4.94 2.21
N ALA A 205 3.81 4.50 0.99
CA ALA A 205 4.82 3.86 0.13
C ALA A 205 5.96 4.83 -0.19
N ASN A 206 5.64 6.09 -0.54
CA ASN A 206 6.62 7.14 -0.80
C ASN A 206 7.52 7.42 0.41
N ILE A 207 6.96 7.47 1.62
CA ILE A 207 7.74 7.62 2.87
C ILE A 207 8.62 6.39 3.12
N LYS A 208 8.10 5.18 2.86
CA LYS A 208 8.85 3.94 3.05
C LYS A 208 10.08 3.88 2.14
N ASP A 209 9.95 4.30 0.89
CA ASP A 209 11.06 4.32 -0.07
C ASP A 209 12.12 5.38 0.29
N PHE A 210 11.69 6.55 0.78
CA PHE A 210 12.59 7.56 1.35
C PHE A 210 13.35 7.02 2.58
N ASN A 211 12.64 6.39 3.52
CA ASN A 211 13.25 5.79 4.72
C ASN A 211 14.20 4.63 4.38
N ALA A 212 13.96 3.91 3.29
CA ALA A 212 14.85 2.86 2.77
C ALA A 212 16.04 3.41 1.96
N GLN A 213 16.22 4.74 1.90
CA GLN A 213 17.24 5.44 1.11
C GLN A 213 17.19 5.11 -0.40
N LYS A 214 16.03 4.70 -0.91
CA LYS A 214 15.83 4.36 -2.32
C LYS A 214 15.45 5.55 -3.20
N GLN A 215 15.18 6.70 -2.58
CA GLN A 215 14.66 7.87 -3.27
C GLN A 215 15.24 9.15 -2.65
N SER A 216 15.50 10.15 -3.49
CA SER A 216 15.97 11.47 -3.04
C SER A 216 14.86 12.26 -2.35
N ARG A 217 15.25 13.28 -1.59
CA ARG A 217 14.30 14.17 -0.91
C ARG A 217 13.43 14.92 -1.90
N GLU A 218 14.04 15.41 -2.98
CA GLU A 218 13.39 16.15 -4.06
C GLU A 218 12.32 15.29 -4.74
N ASP A 219 12.64 14.01 -4.99
CA ASP A 219 11.68 13.06 -5.56
C ASP A 219 10.55 12.74 -4.57
N THR A 220 10.85 12.62 -3.27
CA THR A 220 9.85 12.38 -2.22
C THR A 220 8.88 13.54 -2.07
N LEU A 221 9.37 14.78 -2.17
CA LEU A 221 8.52 15.96 -2.16
C LEU A 221 7.69 16.05 -3.44
N SER A 222 8.29 15.83 -4.62
CA SER A 222 7.56 15.86 -5.89
C SER A 222 6.41 14.85 -5.93
N LYS A 223 6.66 13.60 -5.51
CA LYS A 223 5.62 12.58 -5.41
C LYS A 223 4.58 12.90 -4.33
N ALA A 224 4.97 13.52 -3.21
CA ALA A 224 4.01 13.94 -2.20
C ALA A 224 3.09 15.07 -2.71
N GLU A 225 3.60 15.98 -3.53
CA GLU A 225 2.80 17.04 -4.17
C GLU A 225 1.76 16.45 -5.13
N GLU A 226 2.14 15.45 -5.92
CA GLU A 226 1.22 14.72 -6.80
C GLU A 226 0.13 13.99 -5.99
N ILE A 227 0.51 13.31 -4.90
CA ILE A 227 -0.41 12.51 -4.08
C ILE A 227 -1.42 13.39 -3.33
N PHE A 228 -0.98 14.51 -2.77
CA PHE A 228 -1.85 15.45 -2.05
C PHE A 228 -2.67 16.33 -3.01
N GLY A 229 -2.16 16.54 -4.21
CA GLY A 229 -2.80 17.35 -5.24
C GLY A 229 -3.02 18.81 -4.80
N THR A 230 -3.86 19.51 -5.55
CA THR A 230 -4.19 20.91 -5.26
C THR A 230 -5.14 21.10 -4.08
N GLU A 231 -5.85 20.04 -3.68
CA GLU A 231 -6.87 20.07 -2.63
C GLU A 231 -6.27 20.04 -1.22
N HIS A 232 -5.10 19.43 -1.05
CA HIS A 232 -4.46 19.25 0.26
C HIS A 232 -3.05 19.85 0.33
N LYS A 233 -2.88 21.07 -0.21
CA LYS A 233 -1.60 21.80 -0.19
C LYS A 233 -1.08 22.09 1.22
N ASP A 234 -1.96 22.21 2.20
CA ASP A 234 -1.61 22.37 3.61
C ASP A 234 -0.88 21.14 4.17
N LEU A 235 -1.29 19.94 3.76
CA LEU A 235 -0.59 18.69 4.08
C LEU A 235 0.78 18.64 3.41
N TYR A 236 0.90 19.07 2.16
CA TYR A 236 2.20 19.17 1.47
C TYR A 236 3.17 20.08 2.23
N ILE A 237 2.76 21.31 2.54
CA ILE A 237 3.58 22.30 3.24
C ILE A 237 3.99 21.77 4.63
N SER A 238 3.06 21.12 5.34
CA SER A 238 3.33 20.50 6.64
C SER A 238 4.35 19.37 6.52
N PHE A 239 4.20 18.49 5.52
CA PHE A 239 5.13 17.40 5.24
C PHE A 239 6.52 17.90 4.85
N GLN A 240 6.60 18.90 3.97
CA GLN A 240 7.85 19.55 3.58
C GLN A 240 8.58 20.12 4.80
N ASN A 241 7.87 20.82 5.68
CA ASN A 241 8.44 21.37 6.91
C ASN A 241 8.96 20.29 7.88
N MET A 242 8.30 19.13 7.94
CA MET A 242 8.77 18.00 8.73
C MET A 242 9.98 17.30 8.10
N LEU A 243 9.97 17.09 6.79
CA LEU A 243 11.04 16.43 6.07
C LEU A 243 12.33 17.25 6.12
N ASN A 244 12.21 18.58 6.01
CA ASN A 244 13.33 19.53 6.07
C ASN A 244 13.99 19.62 7.45
N ARG A 245 13.31 19.13 8.50
CA ARG A 245 13.70 19.32 9.91
C ARG A 245 14.18 18.03 10.58
N ASN A 246 13.91 16.87 9.97
CA ASN A 246 14.35 15.56 10.43
C ASN A 246 15.65 15.08 9.75
N GLN A 247 16.48 16.00 9.26
CA GLN A 247 17.80 15.67 8.74
C GLN A 247 18.83 15.72 9.90
N PRO A 248 19.74 14.75 10.04
CA PRO A 248 20.95 14.92 10.84
C PRO A 248 21.88 15.99 10.24
#